data_AF-A0A9X1STY4-F1
#
_entry.id   AF-A0A9X1STY4-F1
#
_cell.length_a   1.000
_cell.length_b   1.000
_cell.length_c   1.000
_cell.angle_alpha   90.00
_cell.angle_beta   90.00
_cell.angle_gamma   90.00
#
_symmetry.space_group_name_H-M   'P 1'
#
loop_
_entity.id
_entity.type
_entity.pdbx_description
1 polymer ?
#
loop_
_entity_poly.entity_id
_entity_poly.type
_entity_poly.pdbx_seq_one_letter_code
_entity_poly.pdbx_strand_id
1 'polypeptide(L)'
;MRDRVLVKQFKDDAGLAFIEVIRRTGDPVRTQEIKAEIIEAGAAKAEVDRWWKKLQPLFKEHPRITCPRPGVYEWSLSTELSHDSLEKLSALAGKRSAGRAWLVEAFTDNIADTLAQVEKSGSGAQISWSQQREREKATLLAEVVASVDALTSDGSSSASILEWLTQQARNQRLTPLGRSGEKAEFDRELHEPVGAARPRPGQAVRVVRAGYAWSGAGPERVVVVRALVEES
;
A
#
# COMPACT_ATOMS: atom_id res chain seq x y z
N MET A 1 -10.92 29.87 -25.88
CA MET A 1 -9.60 29.21 -25.70
C MET A 1 -9.73 27.81 -25.09
N ARG A 2 -10.73 27.56 -24.22
CA ARG A 2 -10.97 26.27 -23.53
C ARG A 2 -11.48 25.15 -24.45
N ASP A 3 -12.30 25.49 -25.44
CA ASP A 3 -12.86 24.52 -26.41
C ASP A 3 -11.76 23.85 -27.25
N ARG A 4 -10.70 24.61 -27.58
CA ARG A 4 -9.51 24.09 -28.26
C ARG A 4 -8.72 23.10 -27.41
N VAL A 5 -8.75 23.24 -26.08
CA VAL A 5 -8.09 22.31 -25.16
C VAL A 5 -8.86 21.00 -25.09
N LEU A 6 -10.19 21.06 -24.99
CA LEU A 6 -11.05 19.89 -24.91
C LEU A 6 -10.99 19.03 -26.19
N VAL A 7 -10.99 19.64 -27.38
CA VAL A 7 -10.84 18.90 -28.64
C VAL A 7 -9.46 18.31 -28.82
N LYS A 8 -8.41 19.04 -28.42
CA LYS A 8 -7.04 18.50 -28.45
C LYS A 8 -6.95 17.27 -27.54
N GLN A 9 -7.44 17.40 -26.30
CA GLN A 9 -7.48 16.32 -25.34
C GLN A 9 -8.30 15.14 -25.86
N PHE A 10 -9.43 15.36 -26.53
CA PHE A 10 -10.24 14.29 -27.10
C PHE A 10 -9.51 13.50 -28.20
N LYS A 11 -8.66 14.16 -29.00
CA LYS A 11 -7.84 13.50 -30.03
C LYS A 11 -6.71 12.66 -29.41
N ASP A 12 -6.13 13.15 -28.33
CA ASP A 12 -5.01 12.49 -27.64
C ASP A 12 -5.50 11.35 -26.73
N ASP A 13 -6.53 11.61 -25.91
CA ASP A 13 -7.21 10.65 -25.05
C ASP A 13 -8.70 11.03 -24.86
N ALA A 14 -9.58 10.35 -25.62
CA ALA A 14 -11.02 10.56 -25.54
C ALA A 14 -11.60 10.32 -24.13
N GLY A 15 -11.01 9.42 -23.34
CA GLY A 15 -11.48 9.12 -21.98
C GLY A 15 -11.31 10.31 -21.05
N LEU A 16 -10.13 10.92 -21.07
CA LEU A 16 -9.85 12.11 -20.26
C LEU A 16 -10.77 13.29 -20.64
N ALA A 17 -11.07 13.47 -21.93
CA ALA A 17 -11.99 14.53 -22.36
C ALA A 17 -13.41 14.33 -21.80
N PHE A 18 -13.94 13.10 -21.82
CA PHE A 18 -15.25 12.81 -21.23
C PHE A 18 -15.26 13.00 -19.71
N ILE A 19 -14.21 12.54 -19.02
CA ILE A 19 -14.06 12.72 -17.57
C ILE A 19 -14.01 14.19 -17.22
N GLU A 20 -13.28 15.00 -17.98
CA GLU A 20 -13.13 16.42 -17.72
C GLU A 20 -14.47 17.16 -17.78
N VAL A 21 -15.35 16.78 -18.72
CA VAL A 21 -16.71 17.32 -18.78
C VAL A 21 -17.51 16.94 -17.53
N ILE A 22 -17.53 15.65 -17.17
CA ILE A 22 -18.25 15.16 -15.97
C ILE A 22 -17.74 15.85 -14.69
N ARG A 23 -16.42 16.00 -14.56
CA ARG A 23 -15.76 16.64 -13.42
C ARG A 23 -16.10 18.12 -13.30
N ARG A 24 -16.19 18.83 -14.43
CA ARG A 24 -16.47 20.28 -14.45
C ARG A 24 -17.91 20.62 -14.12
N THR A 25 -18.85 19.79 -14.56
CA THR A 25 -20.27 20.06 -14.30
C THR A 25 -20.56 20.08 -12.81
N GLY A 26 -19.92 19.20 -12.02
CA GLY A 26 -20.10 19.11 -10.56
C GLY A 26 -21.46 18.58 -10.12
N ASP A 27 -22.49 18.73 -10.96
CA ASP A 27 -23.83 18.16 -10.82
C ASP A 27 -24.03 16.94 -11.74
N PRO A 28 -25.05 16.10 -11.50
CA PRO A 28 -25.40 14.99 -12.37
C PRO A 28 -25.67 15.44 -13.82
N VAL A 29 -24.85 14.99 -14.75
CA VAL A 29 -24.88 15.36 -16.17
C VAL A 29 -25.36 14.19 -17.04
N ARG A 30 -26.21 14.50 -18.03
CA ARG A 30 -26.74 13.48 -18.94
C ARG A 30 -25.72 13.13 -20.01
N THR A 31 -25.76 11.89 -20.48
CA THR A 31 -24.94 11.40 -21.61
C THR A 31 -25.00 12.32 -22.83
N GLN A 32 -26.19 12.85 -23.14
CA GLN A 32 -26.38 13.73 -24.30
C GLN A 32 -25.67 15.08 -24.11
N GLU A 33 -25.67 15.61 -22.89
CA GLU A 33 -25.03 16.88 -22.53
C GLU A 33 -23.50 16.73 -22.59
N ILE A 34 -22.95 15.64 -22.04
CA ILE A 34 -21.51 15.34 -22.12
C ILE A 34 -21.03 15.31 -23.57
N LYS A 35 -21.77 14.62 -24.44
CA LYS A 35 -21.43 14.51 -25.87
C LYS A 35 -21.60 15.84 -26.59
N ALA A 36 -22.66 16.59 -26.29
CA ALA A 36 -22.91 17.89 -26.90
C ALA A 36 -21.75 18.85 -26.63
N GLU A 37 -21.23 18.89 -25.40
CA GLU A 37 -20.12 19.78 -25.04
C GLU A 37 -18.84 19.50 -25.85
N ILE A 38 -18.50 18.22 -26.05
CA ILE A 38 -17.32 17.85 -26.86
C ILE A 38 -17.55 18.11 -28.36
N ILE A 39 -18.78 17.96 -28.84
CA ILE A 39 -19.15 18.28 -30.23
C ILE A 39 -19.10 19.80 -30.47
N GLU A 40 -19.67 20.59 -29.57
CA GLU A 40 -19.63 22.05 -29.59
C GLU A 40 -18.19 22.57 -29.54
N ALA A 41 -17.31 21.88 -28.83
CA ALA A 41 -15.89 22.22 -28.80
C ALA A 41 -15.19 22.00 -30.15
N GLY A 42 -15.78 21.20 -31.06
CA GLY A 42 -15.32 20.99 -32.44
C GLY A 42 -15.00 19.55 -32.82
N ALA A 43 -15.38 18.56 -32.00
CA ALA A 43 -15.20 17.14 -32.35
C ALA A 43 -16.31 16.65 -33.29
N ALA A 44 -15.98 15.69 -34.17
CA ALA A 44 -16.98 15.10 -35.07
C ALA A 44 -17.95 14.21 -34.29
N LYS A 45 -19.27 14.46 -34.42
CA LYS A 45 -20.33 13.71 -33.72
C LYS A 45 -20.19 12.18 -33.83
N ALA A 46 -19.93 11.67 -35.04
CA ALA A 46 -19.77 10.23 -35.27
C ALA A 46 -18.58 9.63 -34.48
N GLU A 47 -17.51 10.40 -34.33
CA GLU A 47 -16.33 9.97 -33.57
C GLU A 47 -16.58 10.00 -32.06
N VAL A 48 -17.24 11.04 -31.56
CA VAL A 48 -17.69 11.16 -30.17
C VAL A 48 -18.58 9.97 -29.79
N ASP A 49 -19.57 9.65 -30.63
CA ASP A 49 -20.47 8.51 -30.40
C ASP A 49 -19.74 7.17 -30.38
N ARG A 50 -18.78 6.98 -31.31
CA ARG A 50 -17.95 5.77 -31.39
C ARG A 50 -17.12 5.58 -30.12
N TRP A 51 -16.41 6.63 -29.68
CA TRP A 51 -15.58 6.56 -28.48
C TRP A 51 -16.40 6.43 -27.21
N TRP A 52 -17.53 7.12 -27.12
CA TRP A 52 -18.45 6.98 -25.99
C TRP A 52 -18.89 5.52 -25.83
N LYS A 53 -19.40 4.89 -26.90
CA LYS A 53 -19.85 3.49 -26.85
C LYS A 53 -18.74 2.54 -26.38
N LYS A 54 -17.50 2.81 -26.77
CA LYS A 54 -16.33 2.00 -26.39
C LYS A 54 -15.93 2.19 -24.93
N LEU A 55 -15.98 3.42 -24.41
CA LEU A 55 -15.48 3.77 -23.08
C LEU A 55 -16.55 3.74 -21.99
N GLN A 56 -17.83 3.81 -22.36
CA GLN A 56 -18.96 3.84 -21.42
C GLN A 56 -18.90 2.77 -20.31
N PRO A 57 -18.56 1.49 -20.59
CA PRO A 57 -18.44 0.48 -19.54
C PRO A 57 -17.37 0.83 -18.50
N LEU A 58 -16.27 1.47 -18.93
CA LEU A 58 -15.13 1.80 -18.08
C LEU A 58 -15.42 2.98 -17.14
N PHE A 59 -16.35 3.88 -17.50
CA PHE A 59 -16.75 4.97 -16.59
C PHE A 59 -17.41 4.45 -15.31
N LYS A 60 -18.04 3.26 -15.36
CA LYS A 60 -18.58 2.62 -14.15
C LYS A 60 -17.49 2.03 -13.26
N GLU A 61 -16.30 1.79 -13.80
CA GLU A 61 -15.15 1.29 -13.06
C GLU A 61 -14.35 2.45 -12.43
N HIS A 62 -14.55 3.68 -12.90
CA HIS A 62 -13.78 4.84 -12.45
C HIS A 62 -14.12 5.22 -11.00
N PRO A 63 -13.13 5.39 -10.11
CA PRO A 63 -13.35 5.50 -8.65
C PRO A 63 -14.11 6.76 -8.21
N ARG A 64 -14.23 7.76 -9.08
CA ARG A 64 -14.94 9.03 -8.81
C ARG A 64 -16.14 9.29 -9.70
N ILE A 65 -16.52 8.35 -10.56
CA ILE A 65 -17.71 8.53 -11.41
C ILE A 65 -18.80 7.61 -10.90
N THR A 66 -19.91 8.21 -10.48
CA THR A 66 -21.13 7.47 -10.11
C THR A 66 -22.15 7.58 -11.24
N CYS A 67 -23.05 6.60 -11.31
CA CYS A 67 -24.14 6.56 -12.27
C CYS A 67 -25.46 6.49 -11.50
N PRO A 68 -25.95 7.61 -10.91
CA PRO A 68 -27.11 7.60 -10.03
C PRO A 68 -28.38 7.11 -10.74
N ARG A 69 -28.47 7.32 -12.05
CA ARG A 69 -29.53 6.80 -12.93
C ARG A 69 -28.94 6.38 -14.28
N PRO A 70 -29.60 5.48 -15.03
CA PRO A 70 -29.12 5.09 -16.35
C PRO A 70 -28.91 6.31 -17.26
N GLY A 71 -27.68 6.48 -17.76
CA GLY A 71 -27.32 7.56 -18.68
C GLY A 71 -27.07 8.92 -18.02
N VAL A 72 -27.08 8.99 -16.69
CA VAL A 72 -26.70 10.16 -15.88
C VAL A 72 -25.40 9.84 -15.15
N TYR A 73 -24.43 10.73 -15.23
CA TYR A 73 -23.10 10.59 -14.65
C TYR A 73 -22.83 11.74 -13.70
N GLU A 74 -22.15 11.46 -12.61
CA GLU A 74 -21.86 12.46 -11.59
C GLU A 74 -20.42 12.26 -11.11
N TRP A 75 -19.72 13.36 -10.87
CA TRP A 75 -18.41 13.33 -10.22
C TRP A 75 -18.60 13.26 -8.71
N SER A 76 -18.25 12.11 -8.12
CA SER A 76 -18.35 11.94 -6.68
C SER A 76 -17.12 12.48 -5.97
N LEU A 77 -17.38 13.19 -4.86
CA LEU A 77 -16.36 13.55 -3.87
C LEU A 77 -16.10 12.41 -2.88
N SER A 78 -16.95 11.37 -2.85
CA SER A 78 -16.70 10.17 -2.05
C SER A 78 -15.61 9.33 -2.72
N THR A 79 -14.46 9.21 -2.08
CA THR A 79 -13.40 8.29 -2.51
C THR A 79 -13.77 6.84 -2.17
N GLU A 80 -13.62 5.93 -3.13
CA GLU A 80 -13.60 4.49 -2.84
C GLU A 80 -12.44 4.16 -1.88
N LEU A 81 -12.57 3.07 -1.11
CA LEU A 81 -11.49 2.60 -0.24
C LEU A 81 -10.23 2.28 -1.05
N SER A 82 -9.07 2.61 -0.49
CA SER A 82 -7.77 2.42 -1.14
C SER A 82 -7.49 0.96 -1.52
N HIS A 83 -7.91 0.01 -0.70
CA HIS A 83 -7.81 -1.43 -0.97
C HIS A 83 -8.57 -1.83 -2.26
N ASP A 84 -9.81 -1.37 -2.42
CA ASP A 84 -10.64 -1.72 -3.59
C ASP A 84 -10.07 -1.09 -4.88
N SER A 85 -9.50 0.11 -4.77
CA SER A 85 -8.79 0.75 -5.89
C SER A 85 -7.51 0.00 -6.26
N LEU A 86 -6.76 -0.52 -5.28
CA LEU A 86 -5.54 -1.31 -5.51
C LEU A 86 -5.83 -2.65 -6.17
N GLU A 87 -6.91 -3.32 -5.76
CA GLU A 87 -7.37 -4.58 -6.36
C GLU A 87 -7.75 -4.37 -7.83
N LYS A 88 -8.56 -3.34 -8.12
CA LYS A 88 -8.95 -2.98 -9.50
C LYS A 88 -7.75 -2.57 -10.36
N LEU A 89 -6.80 -1.81 -9.81
CA LEU A 89 -5.55 -1.43 -10.49
C LEU A 89 -4.70 -2.66 -10.84
N SER A 90 -4.58 -3.61 -9.91
CA SER A 90 -3.85 -4.86 -10.11
C SER A 90 -4.50 -5.72 -11.21
N ALA A 91 -5.83 -5.78 -11.25
CA ALA A 91 -6.57 -6.45 -12.31
C ALA A 91 -6.41 -5.79 -13.69
N LEU A 92 -6.13 -4.48 -13.74
CA LEU A 92 -5.85 -3.75 -14.97
C LEU A 92 -4.40 -3.94 -15.46
N ALA A 93 -3.43 -4.10 -14.55
CA ALA A 93 -2.03 -4.35 -14.91
C ALA A 93 -1.83 -5.65 -15.70
N GLY A 94 -2.70 -6.65 -15.52
CA GLY A 94 -2.69 -7.90 -16.28
C GLY A 94 -3.29 -7.83 -17.69
N LYS A 95 -3.87 -6.70 -18.11
CA LYS A 95 -4.54 -6.54 -19.42
C LYS A 95 -3.80 -5.50 -20.26
N ARG A 96 -3.68 -5.71 -21.59
CA ARG A 96 -3.07 -4.72 -22.52
C ARG A 96 -3.71 -3.34 -22.31
N SER A 97 -2.91 -2.40 -21.82
CA SER A 97 -3.34 -1.12 -21.23
C SER A 97 -3.55 0.01 -22.25
N ALA A 98 -3.37 -0.26 -23.55
CA ALA A 98 -3.49 0.74 -24.61
C ALA A 98 -4.90 1.35 -24.64
N GLY A 99 -5.02 2.63 -24.29
CA GLY A 99 -6.29 3.37 -24.21
C GLY A 99 -7.01 3.33 -22.85
N ARG A 100 -6.34 2.87 -21.78
CA ARG A 100 -6.85 2.89 -20.39
C ARG A 100 -5.92 3.62 -19.41
N ALA A 101 -4.97 4.42 -19.93
CA ALA A 101 -4.01 5.15 -19.11
C ALA A 101 -4.70 6.06 -18.08
N TRP A 102 -5.75 6.77 -18.51
CA TRP A 102 -6.59 7.60 -17.64
C TRP A 102 -7.24 6.86 -16.48
N LEU A 103 -7.58 5.58 -16.66
CA LEU A 103 -8.23 4.78 -15.62
C LEU A 103 -7.20 4.32 -14.58
N VAL A 104 -5.99 3.95 -15.03
CA VAL A 104 -4.84 3.64 -14.16
C VAL A 104 -4.44 4.85 -13.33
N GLU A 105 -4.36 6.02 -13.97
CA GLU A 105 -4.09 7.30 -13.30
C GLU A 105 -5.17 7.61 -12.25
N ALA A 106 -6.45 7.47 -12.59
CA ALA A 106 -7.55 7.68 -11.65
C ALA A 106 -7.49 6.79 -10.39
N PHE A 107 -7.14 5.51 -10.54
CA PHE A 107 -6.94 4.62 -9.38
C PHE A 107 -5.72 5.01 -8.55
N THR A 108 -4.63 5.42 -9.21
CA THR A 108 -3.41 5.88 -8.55
C THR A 108 -3.69 7.14 -7.72
N ASP A 109 -4.41 8.11 -8.29
CA ASP A 109 -4.82 9.34 -7.62
C ASP A 109 -5.77 9.06 -6.46
N ASN A 110 -6.72 8.13 -6.63
CA ASN A 110 -7.63 7.76 -5.53
C ASN A 110 -6.87 7.13 -4.35
N ILE A 111 -5.88 6.26 -4.62
CA ILE A 111 -5.02 5.68 -3.58
C ILE A 111 -4.18 6.77 -2.90
N ALA A 112 -3.60 7.70 -3.65
CA ALA A 112 -2.82 8.80 -3.09
C ALA A 112 -3.67 9.71 -2.21
N ASP A 113 -4.87 10.08 -2.67
CA ASP A 113 -5.79 10.97 -1.94
C ASP A 113 -6.35 10.31 -0.68
N THR A 114 -6.69 9.02 -0.73
CA THR A 114 -7.13 8.28 0.47
C THR A 114 -6.01 8.13 1.50
N LEU A 115 -4.77 7.86 1.06
CA LEU A 115 -3.61 7.84 1.97
C LEU A 115 -3.35 9.22 2.58
N ALA A 116 -3.39 10.29 1.78
CA ALA A 116 -3.22 11.66 2.27
C ALA A 116 -4.34 12.10 3.22
N GLN A 117 -5.59 11.65 3.00
CA GLN A 117 -6.70 11.89 3.94
C GLN A 117 -6.53 11.11 5.24
N VAL A 118 -6.03 9.88 5.18
CA VAL A 118 -5.71 9.07 6.37
C VAL A 118 -4.58 9.71 7.19
N GLU A 119 -3.56 10.27 6.52
CA GLU A 119 -2.49 11.02 7.18
C GLU A 119 -2.97 12.32 7.84
N LYS A 120 -3.93 13.02 7.21
CA LYS A 120 -4.48 14.28 7.72
C LYS A 120 -5.57 14.09 8.80
N SER A 121 -6.26 12.96 8.81
CA SER A 121 -7.39 12.68 9.70
C SER A 121 -6.94 11.91 10.95
N GLY A 122 -6.22 12.60 11.83
CA GLY A 122 -5.69 12.04 13.09
C GLY A 122 -6.74 11.44 14.04
N SER A 123 -6.26 10.54 14.91
CA SER A 123 -6.94 9.76 15.96
C SER A 123 -7.81 8.57 15.50
N GLY A 124 -8.70 8.73 14.52
CA GLY A 124 -9.58 7.64 14.06
C GLY A 124 -8.87 6.55 13.24
N ALA A 125 -7.95 6.96 12.38
CA ALA A 125 -7.07 6.06 11.62
C ALA A 125 -6.15 5.26 12.56
N GLN A 126 -5.70 5.85 13.67
CA GLN A 126 -4.78 5.19 14.59
C GLN A 126 -5.44 3.97 15.27
N ILE A 127 -6.76 3.98 15.48
CA ILE A 127 -7.50 2.84 16.07
C ILE A 127 -7.66 1.71 15.05
N SER A 128 -8.07 1.99 13.80
CA SER A 128 -8.19 0.92 12.78
C SER A 128 -6.83 0.36 12.36
N TRP A 129 -5.81 1.21 12.25
CA TRP A 129 -4.43 0.77 12.04
C TRP A 129 -3.87 0.00 13.24
N SER A 130 -4.22 0.38 14.48
CA SER A 130 -3.83 -0.41 15.66
C SER A 130 -4.51 -1.77 15.67
N GLN A 131 -5.81 -1.86 15.37
CA GLN A 131 -6.54 -3.12 15.32
C GLN A 131 -6.03 -4.02 14.18
N GLN A 132 -5.75 -3.45 13.02
CA GLN A 132 -5.17 -4.16 11.89
C GLN A 132 -3.76 -4.65 12.22
N ARG A 133 -2.90 -3.81 12.83
CA ARG A 133 -1.57 -4.25 13.30
C ARG A 133 -1.64 -5.31 14.39
N GLU A 134 -2.58 -5.20 15.33
CA GLU A 134 -2.78 -6.22 16.37
C GLU A 134 -3.25 -7.54 15.75
N ARG A 135 -4.13 -7.49 14.75
CA ARG A 135 -4.54 -8.68 13.99
C ARG A 135 -3.35 -9.28 13.23
N GLU A 136 -2.56 -8.48 12.52
CA GLU A 136 -1.37 -8.95 11.80
C GLU A 136 -0.33 -9.57 12.74
N LYS A 137 -0.08 -8.95 13.89
CA LYS A 137 0.77 -9.53 14.95
C LYS A 137 0.23 -10.86 15.44
N ALA A 138 -1.08 -10.95 15.70
CA ALA A 138 -1.72 -12.18 16.16
C ALA A 138 -1.64 -13.29 15.10
N THR A 139 -1.84 -12.96 13.83
CA THR A 139 -1.69 -13.89 12.70
C THR A 139 -0.26 -14.39 12.58
N LEU A 140 0.74 -13.49 12.60
CA LEU A 140 2.15 -13.87 12.55
C LEU A 140 2.55 -14.76 13.73
N LEU A 141 2.07 -14.44 14.94
CA LEU A 141 2.32 -15.27 16.12
C LEU A 141 1.68 -16.67 15.96
N ALA A 142 0.44 -16.74 15.48
CA ALA A 142 -0.25 -18.01 15.26
C ALA A 142 0.46 -18.87 14.21
N GLU A 143 0.94 -18.28 13.12
CA GLU A 143 1.70 -18.98 12.07
C GLU A 143 3.03 -19.53 12.61
N VAL A 144 3.76 -18.75 13.42
CA VAL A 144 5.00 -19.21 14.06
C VAL A 144 4.71 -20.37 15.01
N VAL A 145 3.69 -20.25 15.87
CA VAL A 145 3.29 -21.31 16.80
C VAL A 145 2.90 -22.59 16.06
N ALA A 146 2.07 -22.48 15.02
CA ALA A 146 1.66 -23.63 14.21
C ALA A 146 2.84 -24.30 13.51
N SER A 147 3.81 -23.51 13.02
CA SER A 147 5.01 -24.05 12.36
C SER A 147 5.94 -24.75 13.35
N VAL A 148 6.09 -24.22 14.57
CA VAL A 148 6.85 -24.88 15.64
C VAL A 148 6.18 -26.19 16.05
N ASP A 149 4.85 -26.20 16.20
CA ASP A 149 4.06 -27.39 16.55
C ASP A 149 4.22 -28.52 15.51
N ALA A 150 4.15 -28.16 14.22
CA ALA A 150 4.40 -29.09 13.12
C ALA A 150 5.83 -29.66 13.16
N LEU A 151 6.85 -28.80 13.33
CA LEU A 151 8.24 -29.25 13.42
C LEU A 151 8.48 -30.16 14.62
N THR A 152 7.86 -29.89 15.77
CA THR A 152 7.95 -30.75 16.95
C THR A 152 7.25 -32.09 16.75
N SER A 153 6.11 -32.10 16.07
CA SER A 153 5.37 -33.32 15.74
C SER A 153 6.16 -34.24 14.79
N ASP A 154 6.94 -33.63 13.90
CA ASP A 154 7.88 -34.34 12.99
C ASP A 154 9.17 -34.81 13.69
N GLY A 155 9.30 -34.60 15.00
CA GLY A 155 10.47 -35.01 15.78
C GLY A 155 11.69 -34.12 15.60
N SER A 156 11.51 -32.89 15.10
CA SER A 156 12.62 -31.94 14.92
C SER A 156 13.27 -31.58 16.26
N SER A 157 14.60 -31.48 16.27
CA SER A 157 15.34 -31.03 17.44
C SER A 157 15.13 -29.54 17.71
N SER A 158 15.33 -29.10 18.95
CA SER A 158 15.29 -27.68 19.32
C SER A 158 16.30 -26.84 18.52
N ALA A 159 17.46 -27.40 18.18
CA ALA A 159 18.45 -26.74 17.32
C ALA A 159 17.92 -26.50 15.91
N SER A 160 17.23 -27.48 15.33
CA SER A 160 16.61 -27.38 13.99
C SER A 160 15.48 -26.35 13.97
N ILE A 161 14.66 -26.30 15.02
CA ILE A 161 13.60 -25.28 15.16
C ILE A 161 14.21 -23.87 15.26
N LEU A 162 15.28 -23.71 16.04
CA LEU A 162 15.97 -22.42 16.18
C LEU A 162 16.61 -21.97 14.87
N GLU A 163 17.22 -22.88 14.12
CA GLU A 163 17.79 -22.60 12.81
C GLU A 163 16.69 -22.15 11.82
N TRP A 164 15.56 -22.86 11.79
CA TRP A 164 14.41 -22.48 10.97
C TRP A 164 13.86 -21.10 11.35
N LEU A 165 13.65 -20.82 12.64
CA LEU A 165 13.19 -19.50 13.12
C LEU A 165 14.16 -18.37 12.73
N THR A 166 15.47 -18.64 12.83
CA THR A 166 16.51 -17.69 12.42
C THR A 166 16.44 -17.43 10.91
N GLN A 167 16.19 -18.46 10.11
CA GLN A 167 16.03 -18.31 8.66
C GLN A 167 14.74 -17.54 8.31
N GLN A 168 13.63 -17.78 9.01
CA GLN A 168 12.40 -16.99 8.84
C GLN A 168 12.63 -15.52 9.19
N ALA A 169 13.31 -15.23 10.29
CA ALA A 169 13.67 -13.87 10.68
C ALA A 169 14.48 -13.17 9.56
N ARG A 170 15.47 -13.85 8.99
CA ARG A 170 16.26 -13.31 7.85
C ARG A 170 15.40 -13.05 6.61
N ASN A 171 14.48 -13.94 6.28
CA ASN A 171 13.55 -13.75 5.16
C ASN A 171 12.68 -12.49 5.37
N GLN A 172 12.38 -12.16 6.63
CA GLN A 172 11.69 -10.93 7.04
C GLN A 172 12.64 -9.73 7.25
N ARG A 173 13.88 -9.82 6.73
CA ARG A 173 14.92 -8.78 6.81
C ARG A 173 15.35 -8.43 8.24
N LEU A 174 15.14 -9.34 9.19
CA LEU A 174 15.66 -9.23 10.55
C LEU A 174 17.06 -9.84 10.60
N THR A 175 18.02 -9.03 11.03
CA THR A 175 19.40 -9.45 11.23
C THR A 175 19.68 -9.54 12.72
N PRO A 176 20.20 -10.69 13.21
CA PRO A 176 20.50 -10.84 14.63
C PRO A 176 21.60 -9.86 15.08
N LEU A 177 21.47 -9.39 16.31
CA LEU A 177 22.46 -8.60 17.03
C LEU A 177 23.18 -9.53 18.00
N GLY A 178 24.28 -10.12 17.54
CA GLY A 178 25.06 -11.12 18.27
C GLY A 178 24.41 -12.50 18.34
N ARG A 179 25.16 -13.48 18.85
CA ARG A 179 24.72 -14.85 19.13
C ARG A 179 24.77 -15.12 20.63
N SER A 180 23.86 -15.93 21.15
CA SER A 180 23.92 -16.32 22.57
C SER A 180 25.28 -17.00 22.87
N GLY A 181 25.92 -16.56 23.95
CA GLY A 181 27.28 -16.95 24.36
C GLY A 181 28.41 -16.15 23.71
N GLU A 182 28.14 -15.33 22.70
CA GLU A 182 29.15 -14.49 22.04
C GLU A 182 29.66 -13.39 22.97
N LYS A 183 30.96 -13.12 22.92
CA LYS A 183 31.56 -11.95 23.56
C LYS A 183 31.56 -10.78 22.58
N ALA A 184 31.01 -9.66 22.99
CA ALA A 184 30.93 -8.44 22.19
C ALA A 184 31.29 -7.22 23.04
N GLU A 185 31.58 -6.10 22.39
CA GLU A 185 31.72 -4.81 23.07
C GLU A 185 30.35 -4.20 23.35
N PHE A 186 30.17 -3.64 24.55
CA PHE A 186 28.89 -3.05 24.93
C PHE A 186 28.59 -1.79 24.11
N ASP A 187 27.45 -1.80 23.42
CA ASP A 187 26.88 -0.66 22.71
C ASP A 187 25.48 -0.39 23.28
N ARG A 188 25.22 0.84 23.71
CA ARG A 188 23.94 1.24 24.31
C ARG A 188 22.78 1.23 23.32
N GLU A 189 23.04 1.36 22.03
CA GLU A 189 22.01 1.34 21.00
C GLU A 189 21.59 -0.09 20.67
N LEU A 190 22.52 -1.03 20.76
CA LEU A 190 22.34 -2.42 20.36
C LEU A 190 22.07 -3.37 21.52
N HIS A 191 22.52 -3.04 22.74
CA HIS A 191 22.54 -3.93 23.89
C HIS A 191 21.70 -3.41 25.07
N GLU A 192 21.11 -4.36 25.79
CA GLU A 192 20.38 -4.18 27.04
C GLU A 192 21.07 -5.01 28.13
N PRO A 193 21.63 -4.39 29.20
CA PRO A 193 22.30 -5.14 30.25
C PRO A 193 21.30 -5.88 31.15
N VAL A 194 21.65 -7.08 31.61
CA VAL A 194 20.86 -7.85 32.57
C VAL A 194 20.92 -7.19 33.96
N GLY A 195 19.74 -6.94 34.55
CA GLY A 195 19.61 -6.48 35.93
C GLY A 195 20.09 -5.04 36.14
N ALA A 196 20.74 -4.78 37.27
CA ALA A 196 21.21 -3.44 37.63
C ALA A 196 22.61 -3.10 37.06
N ALA A 197 23.22 -4.01 36.30
CA ALA A 197 24.54 -3.80 35.70
C ALA A 197 24.51 -2.58 34.76
N ARG A 198 25.59 -1.79 34.78
CA ARG A 198 25.75 -0.63 33.90
C ARG A 198 27.12 -0.68 33.21
N PRO A 199 27.31 -1.60 32.24
CA PRO A 199 28.55 -1.68 31.49
C PRO A 199 28.85 -0.35 30.80
N ARG A 200 30.13 0.00 30.72
CA ARG A 200 30.58 1.17 29.97
C ARG A 200 30.58 0.85 28.48
N PRO A 201 30.27 1.82 27.59
CA PRO A 201 30.45 1.61 26.16
C PRO A 201 31.86 1.08 25.84
N GLY A 202 31.95 0.05 24.99
CA GLY A 202 33.21 -0.65 24.69
C GLY A 202 33.63 -1.73 25.69
N GLN A 203 32.96 -1.87 26.84
CA GLN A 203 33.26 -2.92 27.81
C GLN A 203 32.86 -4.29 27.25
N ALA A 204 33.69 -5.31 27.45
CA ALA A 204 33.37 -6.67 27.04
C ALA A 204 32.15 -7.21 27.80
N VAL A 205 31.16 -7.69 27.06
CA VAL A 205 29.93 -8.29 27.56
C VAL A 205 29.67 -9.60 26.85
N ARG A 206 28.95 -10.52 27.49
CA ARG A 206 28.47 -11.77 26.90
C ARG A 206 27.01 -11.61 26.51
N VAL A 207 26.67 -11.97 25.28
CA VAL A 207 25.30 -11.98 24.79
C VAL A 207 24.55 -13.15 25.41
N VAL A 208 23.54 -12.86 26.22
CA VAL A 208 22.64 -13.86 26.84
C VAL A 208 21.53 -14.21 25.84
N ARG A 209 20.93 -13.20 25.21
CA ARG A 209 19.88 -13.35 24.20
C ARG A 209 20.18 -12.45 23.01
N ALA A 210 20.18 -13.00 21.80
CA ALA A 210 20.35 -12.22 20.58
C ALA A 210 19.26 -11.14 20.47
N GLY A 211 19.66 -9.95 20.05
CA GLY A 211 18.74 -8.91 19.60
C GLY A 211 18.41 -9.08 18.12
N TYR A 212 17.55 -8.21 17.60
CA TYR A 212 17.24 -8.16 16.17
C TYR A 212 17.11 -6.72 15.71
N ALA A 213 17.62 -6.47 14.51
CA ALA A 213 17.42 -5.22 13.81
C ALA A 213 16.83 -5.49 12.43
N TRP A 214 15.85 -4.69 12.05
CA TRP A 214 15.17 -4.75 10.78
C TRP A 214 15.82 -3.81 9.78
N SER A 215 15.92 -4.25 8.53
CA SER A 215 16.38 -3.41 7.41
C SER A 215 15.26 -3.29 6.39
N GLY A 216 14.82 -2.05 6.16
CA GLY A 216 13.75 -1.75 5.20
C GLY A 216 14.21 -1.80 3.74
N ALA A 217 13.47 -1.13 2.86
CA ALA A 217 13.93 -0.86 1.49
C ALA A 217 14.94 0.31 1.43
N GLY A 218 15.02 1.11 2.49
CA GLY A 218 15.97 2.19 2.65
C GLY A 218 17.27 1.77 3.36
N PRO A 219 18.24 2.69 3.47
CA PRO A 219 19.54 2.43 4.10
C PRO A 219 19.47 2.35 5.64
N GLU A 220 18.34 2.72 6.24
CA GLU A 220 18.18 2.81 7.68
C GLU A 220 17.94 1.44 8.32
N ARG A 221 18.71 1.15 9.36
CA ARG A 221 18.58 -0.05 10.18
C ARG A 221 17.88 0.32 11.48
N VAL A 222 16.77 -0.35 11.76
CA VAL A 222 15.96 -0.09 12.96
C VAL A 222 16.16 -1.25 13.94
N VAL A 223 16.64 -0.96 15.16
CA VAL A 223 16.72 -1.97 16.23
C VAL A 223 15.31 -2.29 16.71
N VAL A 224 14.86 -3.53 16.50
CA VAL A 224 13.54 -4.00 16.92
C VAL A 224 13.59 -4.49 18.36
N VAL A 225 14.65 -5.24 18.69
CA VAL A 225 14.92 -5.75 20.04
C VAL A 225 16.42 -5.68 20.28
N ARG A 226 16.85 -5.11 21.40
CA ARG A 226 18.27 -5.08 21.78
C ARG A 226 18.73 -6.46 22.24
N ALA A 227 20.00 -6.77 22.03
CA ALA A 227 20.59 -7.99 22.55
C ALA A 227 20.71 -7.88 24.06
N LEU A 228 20.24 -8.89 24.78
CA LEU A 228 20.38 -8.94 26.23
C LEU A 228 21.80 -9.40 26.54
N VAL A 229 22.53 -8.65 27.35
CA VAL A 229 23.95 -8.90 27.63
C VAL A 229 24.25 -8.86 29.12
N GLU A 230 25.28 -9.58 29.54
CA GLU A 230 25.81 -9.53 30.90
C GLU A 230 27.31 -9.25 30.87
N GLU A 231 27.87 -8.79 31.98
CA GLU A 231 29.32 -8.59 32.08
C GLU A 231 30.03 -9.94 31.90
N SER A 232 31.06 -9.98 31.04
CA SER A 232 31.80 -11.21 30.73
C SER A 232 32.80 -11.60 31.80
#